data_AF-E9RZS2-F1
#
_entry.id   AF-E9RZS2-F1
#
_cell.length_a   1.000
_cell.length_b   1.000
_cell.length_c   1.000
_cell.angle_alpha   90.00
_cell.angle_beta   90.00
_cell.angle_gamma   90.00
#
_symmetry.space_group_name_H-M   'P 1'
#
loop_
_entity.id
_entity.type
_entity.pdbx_description
1 polymer ?
#
loop_
_entity_poly.entity_id
_entity_poly.type
_entity_poly.pdbx_seq_one_letter_code
_entity_poly.pdbx_strand_id
1 'polypeptide(L)'
;MVAGGDYFVDKDRDGIFNHSEVEQWVPEEYRLVEFGDFQVSECKETPLQLTVEKVNKSSIVNVQFVDAETNEVIGGGDYFVDGDGDGIFTHREVVEYVPEGYVLTEFGDFQVSESPLQLSVVKKEKESVVKIQFVDAITNEVVAGGDYFVDKDRDGIFNHSEVEQWVPEEYRLVEFGDFQVSECKETPLQLTVEKVNKSS
;
A
#
# COMPACT_ATOMS: atom_id res chain seq x y z
N MET A 1 -27.35 22.50 3.66
CA MET A 1 -28.37 22.64 2.62
C MET A 1 -27.63 23.04 1.35
N VAL A 2 -27.57 22.17 0.35
CA VAL A 2 -26.69 22.33 -0.82
C VAL A 2 -27.34 23.22 -1.89
N ALA A 3 -28.67 23.28 -1.93
CA ALA A 3 -29.47 24.26 -2.65
C ALA A 3 -30.82 24.44 -1.96
N GLY A 4 -31.48 25.59 -2.13
CA GLY A 4 -32.82 25.86 -1.61
C GLY A 4 -33.52 26.95 -2.43
N GLY A 5 -34.80 26.75 -2.74
CA GLY A 5 -35.60 27.64 -3.57
C GLY A 5 -37.00 27.09 -3.84
N ASP A 6 -37.84 27.91 -4.49
CA ASP A 6 -39.16 27.49 -4.97
C ASP A 6 -39.02 26.87 -6.36
N TYR A 7 -39.38 25.60 -6.50
CA TYR A 7 -39.26 24.85 -7.75
C TYR A 7 -40.64 24.45 -8.29
N PHE A 8 -40.82 24.59 -9.60
CA PHE A 8 -42.00 24.05 -10.29
C PHE A 8 -41.76 22.57 -10.59
N VAL A 9 -42.60 21.72 -10.00
CA VAL A 9 -42.64 20.24 -10.19
C VAL A 9 -43.98 19.85 -10.85
N ASP A 10 -44.17 18.58 -11.21
CA ASP A 10 -45.40 18.05 -11.86
C ASP A 10 -45.66 18.71 -13.22
N LYS A 11 -44.71 18.49 -14.15
CA LYS A 11 -44.76 19.06 -15.50
C LYS A 11 -45.89 18.46 -16.34
N ASP A 12 -46.24 17.21 -16.10
CA ASP A 12 -47.29 16.49 -16.81
C ASP A 12 -48.68 16.62 -16.16
N ARG A 13 -48.76 17.21 -14.96
CA ARG A 13 -50.00 17.57 -14.24
C ARG A 13 -50.81 16.37 -13.81
N ASP A 14 -50.16 15.27 -13.49
CA ASP A 14 -50.81 14.08 -12.95
C ASP A 14 -51.01 14.15 -11.42
N GLY A 15 -50.48 15.20 -10.78
CA GLY A 15 -50.60 15.46 -9.35
C GLY A 15 -49.54 14.75 -8.50
N ILE A 16 -48.59 14.07 -9.15
CA ILE A 16 -47.44 13.41 -8.58
C ILE A 16 -46.19 14.05 -9.21
N PHE A 17 -45.06 14.02 -8.51
CA PHE A 17 -43.78 14.28 -9.14
C PHE A 17 -42.76 13.23 -8.75
N ASN A 18 -41.88 12.90 -9.70
CA ASN A 18 -40.90 11.82 -9.56
C ASN A 18 -39.45 12.33 -9.73
N HIS A 19 -38.50 11.39 -9.61
CA HIS A 19 -37.07 11.67 -9.70
C HIS A 19 -36.69 12.50 -10.94
N SER A 20 -37.22 12.14 -12.11
CA SER A 20 -36.86 12.77 -13.38
C SER A 20 -37.24 14.24 -13.47
N GLU A 21 -38.26 14.66 -12.71
CA GLU A 21 -38.74 16.03 -12.69
C GLU A 21 -37.96 16.93 -11.71
N VAL A 22 -37.25 16.32 -10.77
CA VAL A 22 -36.48 17.02 -9.74
C VAL A 22 -34.97 16.97 -10.00
N GLU A 23 -34.49 15.95 -10.69
CA GLU A 23 -33.07 15.75 -11.04
C GLU A 23 -32.44 16.98 -11.71
N GLN A 24 -33.18 17.69 -12.55
CA GLN A 24 -32.71 18.92 -13.23
C GLN A 24 -32.33 20.06 -12.27
N TRP A 25 -32.80 20.02 -11.02
CA TRP A 25 -32.53 21.02 -9.99
C TRP A 25 -31.41 20.60 -9.03
N VAL A 26 -30.94 19.35 -9.15
CA VAL A 26 -29.82 18.84 -8.37
C VAL A 26 -28.54 19.48 -8.91
N PRO A 27 -27.70 20.10 -8.06
CA PRO A 27 -26.43 20.67 -8.50
C PRO A 27 -25.55 19.61 -9.19
N GLU A 28 -24.76 20.01 -10.20
CA GLU A 28 -24.00 19.08 -11.06
C GLU A 28 -23.05 18.15 -10.29
N GLU A 29 -22.57 18.58 -9.12
CA GLU A 29 -21.67 17.82 -8.25
C GLU A 29 -22.40 16.87 -7.30
N TYR A 30 -23.72 16.72 -7.43
CA TYR A 30 -24.57 15.94 -6.53
C TYR A 30 -25.53 15.05 -7.31
N ARG A 31 -25.97 13.94 -6.70
CA ARG A 31 -27.04 13.08 -7.20
C ARG A 31 -28.04 12.76 -6.08
N LEU A 32 -29.28 12.46 -6.43
CA LEU A 32 -30.30 12.02 -5.45
C LEU A 32 -29.97 10.61 -4.96
N VAL A 33 -30.01 10.40 -3.63
CA VAL A 33 -29.68 9.11 -3.01
C VAL A 33 -30.87 8.16 -3.09
N GLU A 34 -32.06 8.65 -2.72
CA GLU A 34 -33.34 7.94 -2.83
C GLU A 34 -34.45 8.97 -3.04
N PHE A 35 -35.29 8.72 -4.03
CA PHE A 35 -36.43 9.58 -4.36
C PHE A 35 -37.61 8.71 -4.77
N GLY A 36 -38.69 8.76 -3.99
CA GLY A 36 -39.96 8.13 -4.33
C GLY A 36 -40.88 9.08 -5.09
N ASP A 37 -42.07 8.60 -5.46
CA ASP A 37 -43.10 9.45 -6.03
C ASP A 37 -43.79 10.26 -4.92
N PHE A 38 -43.91 11.58 -5.09
CA PHE A 38 -44.51 12.48 -4.09
C PHE A 38 -45.76 13.16 -4.63
N GLN A 39 -46.80 13.26 -3.81
CA GLN A 39 -48.01 14.00 -4.18
C GLN A 39 -47.80 15.51 -4.03
N VAL A 40 -48.13 16.28 -5.06
CA VAL A 40 -48.01 17.74 -5.05
C VAL A 40 -48.82 18.38 -3.92
N SER A 41 -49.95 17.79 -3.53
CA SER A 41 -50.80 18.27 -2.43
C SER A 41 -50.12 18.22 -1.06
N GLU A 42 -49.21 17.28 -0.84
CA GLU A 42 -48.55 17.07 0.46
C GLU A 42 -47.36 18.03 0.67
N CYS A 43 -46.84 18.61 -0.41
CA CYS A 43 -45.67 19.50 -0.38
C CYS A 43 -46.01 21.00 -0.37
N LYS A 44 -47.30 21.38 -0.28
CA LYS A 44 -47.74 22.79 -0.31
C LYS A 44 -47.49 23.57 0.98
N GLU A 45 -47.41 22.87 2.12
CA GLU A 45 -47.29 23.52 3.44
C GLU A 45 -45.95 23.28 4.13
N THR A 46 -45.18 22.28 3.69
CA THR A 46 -43.88 21.94 4.27
C THR A 46 -42.81 21.84 3.18
N PRO A 47 -41.64 22.48 3.36
CA PRO A 47 -40.54 22.34 2.42
C PRO A 47 -40.08 20.89 2.35
N LEU A 48 -40.09 20.32 1.15
CA LEU A 48 -39.59 18.97 0.91
C LEU A 48 -38.06 18.97 1.03
N GLN A 49 -37.54 18.08 1.87
CA GLN A 49 -36.11 17.87 2.01
C GLN A 49 -35.70 16.65 1.20
N LEU A 50 -34.74 16.86 0.30
CA LEU A 50 -34.20 15.80 -0.54
C LEU A 50 -32.78 15.48 -0.11
N THR A 51 -32.51 14.20 0.03
CA THR A 51 -31.16 13.72 0.34
C THR A 51 -30.40 13.56 -0.96
N VAL A 52 -29.34 14.35 -1.09
CA VAL A 52 -28.37 14.24 -2.17
C VAL A 52 -27.03 13.79 -1.61
N GLU A 53 -26.26 13.08 -2.43
CA GLU A 53 -24.86 12.76 -2.16
C GLU A 53 -23.96 13.42 -3.21
N LYS A 54 -22.76 13.79 -2.80
CA LYS A 54 -21.76 14.37 -3.70
C LYS A 54 -21.32 13.29 -4.70
N VAL A 55 -21.41 13.60 -5.98
CA VAL A 55 -20.90 12.75 -7.06
C VAL A 55 -19.40 12.99 -7.11
N ASN A 56 -18.64 12.06 -6.54
CA ASN A 56 -17.18 12.15 -6.56
C ASN A 56 -16.68 11.82 -7.97
N LYS A 57 -16.18 12.85 -8.68
CA LYS A 57 -15.44 12.66 -9.93
C LYS A 57 -13.97 12.48 -9.51
N SER A 58 -13.50 11.23 -9.47
CA SER A 58 -12.07 10.95 -9.29
C SER A 58 -11.26 11.73 -10.33
N SER A 59 -10.25 12.46 -9.88
CA SER A 59 -9.32 13.18 -10.74
C SER A 59 -8.34 12.19 -11.40
N ILE A 60 -7.83 12.52 -12.60
CA ILE A 60 -6.77 11.75 -13.25
C ILE A 60 -5.47 12.54 -13.16
N VAL A 61 -4.43 11.92 -12.60
CA VAL A 61 -3.08 12.52 -12.48
C VAL A 61 -2.07 11.61 -13.17
N ASN A 62 -1.16 12.20 -13.94
CA ASN A 62 0.00 11.48 -14.46
C ASN A 62 1.07 11.37 -13.36
N VAL A 63 1.41 10.16 -12.94
CA VAL A 63 2.41 9.89 -11.90
C VAL A 63 3.60 9.14 -12.50
N GLN A 64 4.81 9.56 -12.14
CA GLN A 64 6.06 8.90 -12.47
C GLN A 64 6.77 8.46 -11.19
N PHE A 65 7.11 7.17 -11.10
CA PHE A 65 7.89 6.63 -10.00
C PHE A 65 9.37 6.67 -10.38
N VAL A 66 10.15 7.41 -9.59
CA VAL A 66 11.58 7.65 -9.84
C VAL A 66 12.39 6.92 -8.79
N ASP A 67 13.32 6.07 -9.22
CA ASP A 67 14.27 5.43 -8.33
C ASP A 67 15.16 6.49 -7.66
N ALA A 68 15.10 6.60 -6.34
CA ALA A 68 15.79 7.63 -5.59
C ALA A 68 17.33 7.51 -5.67
N GLU A 69 17.86 6.32 -5.97
CA GLU A 69 19.30 6.09 -6.09
C GLU A 69 19.78 6.43 -7.50
N THR A 70 19.07 5.97 -8.54
CA THR A 70 19.52 6.11 -9.93
C THR A 70 18.95 7.33 -10.65
N ASN A 71 17.92 7.98 -10.09
CA ASN A 71 17.10 9.01 -10.74
C ASN A 71 16.42 8.54 -12.04
N GLU A 72 16.24 7.24 -12.22
CA GLU A 72 15.56 6.68 -13.40
C GLU A 72 14.06 6.53 -13.14
N VAL A 73 13.25 6.81 -14.16
CA VAL A 73 11.81 6.51 -14.12
C VAL A 73 11.63 5.00 -14.31
N ILE A 74 11.19 4.33 -13.25
CA ILE A 74 11.00 2.87 -13.25
C ILE A 74 9.58 2.45 -13.66
N GLY A 75 8.64 3.39 -13.67
CA GLY A 75 7.24 3.15 -13.97
C GLY A 75 6.42 4.43 -13.86
N GLY A 76 5.17 4.37 -14.28
CA GLY A 76 4.27 5.52 -14.26
C GLY A 76 3.09 5.38 -15.21
N GLY A 77 2.15 6.32 -15.13
CA GLY A 77 0.92 6.30 -15.90
C GLY A 77 -0.10 7.32 -15.41
N ASP A 78 -1.29 7.27 -16.00
CA ASP A 78 -2.44 8.06 -15.58
C ASP A 78 -3.25 7.27 -14.56
N TYR A 79 -3.41 7.81 -13.36
CA TYR A 79 -4.09 7.16 -12.24
C TYR A 79 -5.28 7.98 -11.74
N PHE A 80 -6.33 7.28 -11.32
CA PHE A 80 -7.46 7.89 -10.64
C PHE A 80 -7.11 8.12 -9.17
N VAL A 81 -7.18 9.37 -8.72
CA VAL A 81 -6.89 9.84 -7.36
C VAL A 81 -7.95 10.87 -6.94
N ASP A 82 -7.89 11.39 -5.71
CA ASP A 82 -8.78 12.46 -5.22
C ASP A 82 -10.25 12.01 -5.31
N GLY A 83 -10.50 10.89 -4.63
CA GLY A 83 -11.80 10.22 -4.63
C GLY A 83 -12.92 11.01 -3.94
N ASP A 84 -12.64 12.14 -3.29
CA ASP A 84 -13.60 13.05 -2.67
C ASP A 84 -13.71 14.41 -3.39
N GLY A 85 -12.85 14.67 -4.36
CA GLY A 85 -12.90 15.83 -5.26
C GLY A 85 -12.62 17.13 -4.52
N ASP A 86 -11.64 17.14 -3.62
CA ASP A 86 -11.12 18.34 -2.97
C ASP A 86 -9.85 18.89 -3.65
N GLY A 87 -9.31 18.15 -4.64
CA GLY A 87 -8.13 18.51 -5.42
C GLY A 87 -6.81 18.10 -4.76
N ILE A 88 -6.88 17.36 -3.66
CA ILE A 88 -5.76 16.83 -2.90
C ILE A 88 -5.90 15.31 -2.82
N PHE A 89 -4.80 14.59 -2.92
CA PHE A 89 -4.77 13.15 -2.69
C PHE A 89 -3.56 12.77 -1.85
N THR A 90 -3.60 11.61 -1.23
CA THR A 90 -2.56 11.16 -0.30
C THR A 90 -1.72 10.04 -0.88
N HIS A 91 -0.54 9.81 -0.29
CA HIS A 91 0.31 8.66 -0.63
C HIS A 91 -0.43 7.30 -0.61
N ARG A 92 -1.52 7.17 0.17
CA ARG A 92 -2.32 5.93 0.25
C ARG A 92 -3.07 5.62 -1.04
N GLU A 93 -3.42 6.63 -1.83
CA GLU A 93 -4.12 6.48 -3.10
C GLU A 93 -3.18 6.12 -4.24
N VAL A 94 -1.87 6.20 -4.03
CA VAL A 94 -0.85 5.85 -5.04
C VAL A 94 0.03 4.68 -4.65
N VAL A 95 0.00 4.24 -3.39
CA VAL A 95 0.83 3.14 -2.89
C VAL A 95 0.55 1.82 -3.61
N GLU A 96 -0.68 1.60 -4.06
CA GLU A 96 -1.07 0.40 -4.80
C GLU A 96 -0.56 0.39 -6.25
N TYR A 97 -0.20 1.55 -6.79
CA TYR A 97 0.36 1.71 -8.13
C TYR A 97 1.90 1.66 -8.15
N VAL A 98 2.55 1.60 -6.98
CA VAL A 98 4.01 1.50 -6.87
C VAL A 98 4.49 0.23 -7.57
N PRO A 99 5.50 0.32 -8.45
CA PRO A 99 6.00 -0.84 -9.17
C PRO A 99 6.44 -1.99 -8.25
N GLU A 100 6.27 -3.22 -8.73
CA GLU A 100 6.66 -4.41 -7.98
C GLU A 100 8.16 -4.35 -7.62
N GLY A 101 8.48 -4.72 -6.38
CA GLY A 101 9.85 -4.65 -5.90
C GLY A 101 10.31 -3.25 -5.51
N TYR A 102 9.40 -2.28 -5.36
CA TYR A 102 9.67 -0.93 -4.87
C TYR A 102 8.72 -0.51 -3.73
N VAL A 103 9.13 0.48 -2.92
CA VAL A 103 8.32 1.20 -1.93
C VAL A 103 8.48 2.69 -2.11
N LEU A 104 7.42 3.45 -1.82
CA LEU A 104 7.46 4.91 -1.75
C LEU A 104 8.33 5.38 -0.59
N THR A 105 9.15 6.40 -0.83
CA THR A 105 9.89 7.10 0.23
C THR A 105 9.20 8.38 0.67
N GLU A 106 8.30 8.92 -0.16
CA GLU A 106 7.57 10.16 0.10
C GLU A 106 6.18 9.88 0.66
N PHE A 107 5.88 10.53 1.80
CA PHE A 107 4.61 10.43 2.48
C PHE A 107 4.05 11.84 2.67
N GLY A 108 2.84 12.07 2.19
CA GLY A 108 2.19 13.36 2.33
C GLY A 108 0.90 13.46 1.51
N ASP A 109 0.47 14.71 1.39
CA ASP A 109 -0.67 15.17 0.61
C ASP A 109 -0.12 15.84 -0.67
N PHE A 110 -0.72 15.53 -1.81
CA PHE A 110 -0.30 15.95 -3.14
C PHE A 110 -1.45 16.67 -3.84
N GLN A 111 -1.13 17.68 -4.65
CA GLN A 111 -2.16 18.39 -5.42
C GLN A 111 -2.38 17.72 -6.77
N VAL A 112 -3.64 17.57 -7.18
CA VAL A 112 -4.00 17.05 -8.51
C VAL A 112 -3.39 17.89 -9.65
N SER A 113 -3.17 19.19 -9.41
CA SER A 113 -2.59 20.11 -10.40
C SER A 113 -1.10 19.92 -10.69
N GLU A 114 -0.37 19.10 -9.93
CA GLU A 114 1.09 18.91 -10.07
C GLU A 114 1.50 17.89 -11.16
N SER A 115 0.62 17.63 -12.13
CA SER A 115 0.85 16.65 -13.20
C SER A 115 1.88 17.13 -14.26
N PRO A 116 2.90 16.31 -14.64
CA PRO A 116 3.20 14.99 -14.12
C PRO A 116 3.88 15.05 -12.74
N LEU A 117 3.32 14.32 -11.77
CA LEU A 117 3.85 14.22 -10.42
C LEU A 117 4.96 13.18 -10.38
N GLN A 118 6.13 13.53 -9.85
CA GLN A 118 7.22 12.59 -9.63
C GLN A 118 7.23 12.16 -8.16
N LEU A 119 7.18 10.85 -7.94
CA LEU A 119 7.25 10.25 -6.62
C LEU A 119 8.50 9.39 -6.51
N SER A 120 9.27 9.62 -5.46
CA SER A 120 10.50 8.90 -5.19
C SER A 120 10.20 7.52 -4.59
N VAL A 121 10.87 6.50 -5.14
CA VAL A 121 10.77 5.12 -4.70
C VAL A 121 12.16 4.51 -4.49
N VAL A 122 12.24 3.53 -3.62
CA VAL A 122 13.43 2.70 -3.42
C VAL A 122 13.06 1.23 -3.61
N LYS A 123 14.01 0.40 -4.04
CA LYS A 123 13.74 -1.04 -4.17
C LYS A 123 13.32 -1.60 -2.80
N LYS A 124 12.26 -2.41 -2.79
CA LYS A 124 11.96 -3.37 -1.72
C LYS A 124 13.18 -4.25 -1.60
N GLU A 125 13.99 -3.93 -0.62
CA GLU A 125 15.29 -4.54 -0.54
C GLU A 125 15.08 -5.97 -0.02
N LYS A 126 15.37 -6.95 -0.88
CA LYS A 126 15.19 -8.38 -0.58
C LYS A 126 16.13 -8.71 0.56
N GLU A 127 15.64 -9.38 1.60
CA GLU A 127 16.52 -9.95 2.62
C GLU A 127 17.53 -10.87 1.92
N SER A 128 18.80 -10.81 2.32
CA SER A 128 19.86 -11.63 1.72
C SER A 128 19.64 -13.08 2.13
N VAL A 129 19.52 -14.00 1.16
CA VAL A 129 19.36 -15.43 1.43
C VAL A 129 20.70 -16.13 1.31
N VAL A 130 21.14 -16.77 2.39
CA VAL A 130 22.35 -17.59 2.45
C VAL A 130 22.00 -19.02 2.81
N LYS A 131 22.61 -19.98 2.11
CA LYS A 131 22.50 -21.40 2.45
C LYS A 131 23.49 -21.72 3.56
N ILE A 132 22.99 -22.14 4.72
CA ILE A 132 23.81 -22.46 5.90
C ILE A 132 23.69 -23.94 6.24
N GLN A 133 24.81 -24.56 6.63
CA GLN A 133 24.88 -25.89 7.21
C GLN A 133 25.55 -25.83 8.58
N PHE A 134 24.89 -26.38 9.60
CA PHE A 134 25.47 -26.53 10.93
C PHE A 134 26.16 -27.89 11.02
N VAL A 135 27.46 -27.89 11.31
CA VAL A 135 28.31 -29.09 11.32
C VAL A 135 28.77 -29.38 12.75
N ASP A 136 28.52 -30.59 13.24
CA ASP A 136 28.96 -31.03 14.57
C ASP A 136 30.49 -31.08 14.64
N ALA A 137 31.08 -30.38 15.61
CA ALA A 137 32.52 -30.25 15.77
C ALA A 137 33.24 -31.58 16.07
N ILE A 138 32.52 -32.60 16.57
CA ILE A 138 33.06 -33.89 16.96
C ILE A 138 32.87 -34.91 15.84
N THR A 139 31.65 -35.03 15.31
CA THR A 139 31.33 -36.05 14.31
C THR A 139 31.58 -35.59 12.88
N ASN A 140 31.71 -34.27 12.66
CA ASN A 140 31.81 -33.64 11.35
C ASN A 140 30.58 -33.93 10.45
N GLU A 141 29.43 -34.22 11.06
CA GLU A 141 28.16 -34.44 10.37
C GLU A 141 27.32 -33.16 10.34
N VAL A 142 26.55 -32.97 9.27
CA VAL A 142 25.59 -31.86 9.17
C VAL A 142 24.37 -32.20 10.04
N VAL A 143 24.15 -31.40 11.09
CA VAL A 143 23.05 -31.60 12.05
C VAL A 143 21.80 -30.81 11.68
N ALA A 144 21.96 -29.72 10.93
CA ALA A 144 20.88 -28.90 10.38
C ALA A 144 21.37 -28.11 9.17
N GLY A 145 20.45 -27.65 8.32
CA GLY A 145 20.78 -26.78 7.21
C GLY A 145 19.56 -26.31 6.44
N GLY A 146 19.72 -25.24 5.67
CA GLY A 146 18.62 -24.58 4.99
C GLY A 146 19.03 -23.26 4.34
N ASP A 147 18.03 -22.57 3.80
CA ASP A 147 18.16 -21.22 3.28
C ASP A 147 17.67 -20.23 4.35
N TYR A 148 18.52 -19.28 4.74
CA TYR A 148 18.29 -18.37 5.85
C TYR A 148 18.44 -16.91 5.42
N PHE A 149 17.63 -16.03 5.99
CA PHE A 149 17.61 -14.60 5.72
C PHE A 149 18.55 -13.85 6.66
N VAL A 150 19.68 -13.37 6.15
CA VAL A 150 20.77 -12.68 6.88
C VAL A 150 20.91 -11.22 6.43
N ASP A 151 21.83 -10.48 7.07
CA ASP A 151 22.27 -9.13 6.67
C ASP A 151 21.09 -8.15 6.74
N LYS A 152 20.50 -8.08 7.94
CA LYS A 152 19.29 -7.27 8.20
C LYS A 152 19.54 -5.78 8.02
N ASP A 153 20.76 -5.32 8.27
CA ASP A 153 21.21 -3.93 8.18
C ASP A 153 21.93 -3.59 6.85
N ARG A 154 22.20 -4.59 6.00
CA ARG A 154 22.61 -4.44 4.60
C ARG A 154 23.95 -3.76 4.41
N ASP A 155 24.86 -3.95 5.35
CA ASP A 155 26.26 -3.60 5.12
C ASP A 155 27.00 -4.66 4.28
N GLY A 156 26.29 -5.73 3.89
CA GLY A 156 26.80 -6.85 3.09
C GLY A 156 27.52 -7.89 3.94
N ILE A 157 27.45 -7.75 5.26
CA ILE A 157 28.07 -8.57 6.27
C ILE A 157 26.96 -9.07 7.20
N PHE A 158 27.06 -10.33 7.62
CA PHE A 158 26.24 -10.81 8.71
C PHE A 158 27.11 -11.49 9.75
N ASN A 159 26.65 -11.51 10.99
CA ASN A 159 27.44 -12.01 12.10
C ASN A 159 26.74 -13.11 12.89
N HIS A 160 27.44 -13.65 13.89
CA HIS A 160 26.95 -14.72 14.76
C HIS A 160 25.57 -14.43 15.39
N SER A 161 25.27 -13.18 15.75
CA SER A 161 24.02 -12.82 16.43
C SER A 161 22.79 -12.97 15.51
N GLU A 162 22.99 -12.85 14.20
CA GLU A 162 21.92 -13.02 13.22
C GLU A 162 21.63 -14.49 12.93
N VAL A 163 22.63 -15.37 13.07
CA VAL A 163 22.50 -16.81 12.84
C VAL A 163 22.17 -17.62 14.10
N GLU A 164 22.41 -17.07 15.30
CA GLU A 164 22.23 -17.76 16.58
C GLU A 164 20.82 -18.31 16.78
N GLN A 165 19.81 -17.55 16.34
CA GLN A 165 18.39 -17.95 16.38
C GLN A 165 18.06 -19.23 15.58
N TRP A 166 18.93 -19.65 14.67
CA TRP A 166 18.75 -20.86 13.85
C TRP A 166 19.62 -22.03 14.28
N VAL A 167 20.48 -21.83 15.28
CA VAL A 167 21.29 -22.91 15.85
C VAL A 167 20.35 -23.93 16.50
N PRO A 168 20.52 -25.24 16.24
CA PRO A 168 19.68 -26.26 16.85
C PRO A 168 19.72 -26.21 18.38
N GLU A 169 18.57 -26.44 19.05
CA GLU A 169 18.43 -26.25 20.52
C GLU A 169 19.46 -26.98 21.39
N GLU A 170 19.97 -28.13 20.93
CA GLU A 170 20.95 -28.93 21.68
C GLU A 170 22.41 -28.54 21.39
N TYR A 171 22.61 -27.50 20.59
CA TYR A 171 23.89 -27.08 20.05
C TYR A 171 24.20 -25.62 20.36
N ARG A 172 25.48 -25.25 20.33
CA ARG A 172 25.95 -23.86 20.34
C ARG A 172 27.00 -23.66 19.26
N LEU A 173 27.10 -22.45 18.72
CA LEU A 173 28.16 -22.08 17.78
C LEU A 173 29.53 -22.11 18.45
N VAL A 174 30.51 -22.64 17.73
CA VAL A 174 31.92 -22.68 18.14
C VAL A 174 32.68 -21.49 17.53
N GLU A 175 32.32 -21.11 16.31
CA GLU A 175 32.97 -20.04 15.57
C GLU A 175 32.14 -18.74 15.59
N PHE A 176 32.85 -17.64 15.83
CA PHE A 176 32.30 -16.28 15.81
C PHE A 176 33.04 -15.49 14.75
N GLY A 177 32.31 -14.83 13.87
CA GLY A 177 32.88 -14.04 12.80
C GLY A 177 31.83 -13.26 12.04
N ASP A 178 32.36 -12.40 11.17
CA ASP A 178 31.64 -11.59 10.21
C ASP A 178 31.75 -12.30 8.84
N PHE A 179 30.63 -12.50 8.17
CA PHE A 179 30.54 -13.25 6.93
C PHE A 179 30.02 -12.35 5.81
N GLN A 180 30.71 -12.34 4.67
CA GLN A 180 30.23 -11.59 3.52
C GLN A 180 29.14 -12.36 2.79
N VAL A 181 27.98 -11.72 2.58
CA VAL A 181 26.87 -12.30 1.82
C VAL A 181 27.30 -12.70 0.42
N SER A 182 28.17 -11.91 -0.23
CA SER A 182 28.67 -12.18 -1.58
C SER A 182 29.46 -13.49 -1.71
N GLU A 183 30.17 -13.89 -0.66
CA GLU A 183 31.00 -15.11 -0.66
C GLU A 183 30.15 -16.37 -0.43
N CYS A 184 28.95 -16.23 0.12
CA CYS A 184 28.08 -17.34 0.47
C CYS A 184 27.06 -17.72 -0.62
N LYS A 185 27.18 -17.15 -1.82
CA LYS A 185 26.22 -17.37 -2.93
C LYS A 185 26.39 -18.70 -3.66
N GLU A 186 27.63 -19.21 -3.74
CA GLU A 186 27.95 -20.38 -4.57
C GLU A 186 28.07 -21.67 -3.75
N THR A 187 28.46 -21.57 -2.49
CA THR A 187 28.68 -22.72 -1.61
C THR A 187 27.97 -22.54 -0.28
N PRO A 188 27.40 -23.60 0.31
CA PRO A 188 26.81 -23.51 1.64
C PRO A 188 27.85 -23.04 2.65
N LEU A 189 27.52 -22.02 3.43
CA LEU A 189 28.32 -21.62 4.58
C LEU A 189 28.23 -22.71 5.64
N GLN A 190 29.37 -23.26 6.04
CA GLN A 190 29.44 -24.26 7.11
C GLN A 190 29.77 -23.56 8.42
N LEU A 191 28.88 -23.67 9.39
CA LEU A 191 29.07 -23.17 10.74
C LEU A 191 29.29 -24.33 11.70
N THR A 192 30.42 -24.29 12.41
CA THR A 192 30.78 -25.33 13.38
C THR A 192 29.96 -25.17 14.67
N VAL A 193 29.32 -26.25 15.12
CA VAL A 193 28.53 -26.29 16.35
C VAL A 193 28.95 -27.44 17.27
N GLU A 194 28.78 -27.27 18.58
CA GLU A 194 29.04 -28.33 19.56
C GLU A 194 27.82 -28.59 20.45
N LYS A 195 27.62 -29.85 20.85
CA LYS A 195 26.53 -30.22 21.76
C LYS A 195 26.69 -29.54 23.11
N VAL A 196 25.60 -28.94 23.57
CA VAL A 196 25.52 -28.40 24.92
C VAL A 196 25.30 -29.58 25.87
N ASN A 197 26.35 -30.03 26.55
CA ASN A 197 26.22 -31.08 27.56
C ASN A 197 25.32 -30.56 28.69
N LYS A 198 24.09 -31.09 28.78
CA LYS A 198 23.30 -30.97 30.01
C LYS A 198 24.08 -31.69 31.10
N SER A 199 24.67 -30.91 32.01
CA SER A 199 25.26 -31.45 33.22
C SER A 199 24.17 -32.27 33.92
N SER A 200 24.40 -33.58 34.05
CA SER A 200 23.49 -34.52 34.73
C SER A 200 23.34 -34.20 36.21
#